data_AF-A0AAF3FBQ5-F1
#
_entry.id   AF-A0AAF3FBQ5-F1
#
_cell.length_a   1.000
_cell.length_b   1.000
_cell.length_c   1.000
_cell.angle_alpha   90.00
_cell.angle_beta   90.00
_cell.angle_gamma   90.00
#
_symmetry.space_group_name_H-M   'P 1'
#
loop_
_entity.id
_entity.type
_entity.pdbx_description
1 polymer ?
#
loop_
_entity_poly.entity_id
_entity_poly.type
_entity_poly.pdbx_seq_one_letter_code
_entity_poly.pdbx_strand_id
1 'polypeptide(L)'
;MGKYRTESNAESGYKMPKEKEVSTRLLRPTLPQIDIDQVLSVVEHWDSAWENDASIRIFDEGIAQYMLVDPESHLKFFAALVLSKPSLRCTIIDEEPEDELDNEAGNTFTLFMRHSPNADGFKRIEYLKQTLQKRGYRFDH
;
A
#
# COMPACT_ATOMS: atom_id res chain seq x y z
N MET A 1 -14.42 -50.50 -31.51
CA MET A 1 -14.13 -49.28 -32.30
C MET A 1 -15.23 -48.29 -31.99
N GLY A 2 -15.05 -47.09 -31.46
CA GLY A 2 -13.89 -46.37 -30.95
C GLY A 2 -14.45 -45.28 -30.02
N LYS A 3 -13.76 -45.02 -28.91
CA LYS A 3 -14.09 -43.97 -27.96
C LYS A 3 -13.88 -42.61 -28.63
N TYR A 4 -14.86 -41.72 -28.60
CA TYR A 4 -14.61 -40.29 -28.77
C TYR A 4 -14.91 -39.58 -27.45
N ARG A 5 -13.81 -39.42 -26.73
CA ARG A 5 -13.58 -38.49 -25.64
C ARG A 5 -13.30 -37.14 -26.29
N THR A 6 -14.03 -36.11 -25.88
CA THR A 6 -13.61 -34.72 -26.05
C THR A 6 -13.83 -34.02 -24.72
N GLU A 7 -12.78 -34.08 -23.90
CA GLU A 7 -12.34 -33.00 -22.99
C GLU A 7 -12.07 -31.76 -23.89
N SER A 8 -12.23 -30.50 -23.50
CA SER A 8 -12.14 -29.87 -22.18
C SER A 8 -12.88 -28.52 -22.28
N ASN A 9 -13.79 -28.24 -21.36
CA ASN A 9 -14.15 -26.85 -21.07
C ASN A 9 -12.94 -26.24 -20.36
N ALA A 10 -12.26 -25.31 -21.01
CA ALA A 10 -11.33 -24.41 -20.34
C ALA A 10 -12.17 -23.52 -19.42
N GLU A 11 -12.38 -23.98 -18.18
CA GLU A 11 -12.77 -23.09 -17.09
C GLU A 11 -11.66 -22.06 -16.98
N SER A 12 -11.90 -20.86 -17.51
CA SER A 12 -11.16 -19.67 -17.13
C SER A 12 -11.40 -19.50 -15.64
N GLY A 13 -10.53 -20.11 -14.84
CA GLY A 13 -10.59 -20.09 -13.38
C GLY A 13 -10.31 -18.69 -12.90
N TYR A 14 -11.32 -17.82 -12.98
CA TYR A 14 -11.29 -16.51 -12.36
C TYR A 14 -11.32 -16.72 -10.85
N LYS A 15 -10.14 -16.94 -10.27
CA LYS A 15 -9.95 -17.04 -8.83
C LYS A 15 -10.33 -15.68 -8.28
N MET A 16 -11.42 -15.61 -7.50
CA MET A 16 -11.84 -14.35 -6.90
C MET A 16 -10.66 -13.73 -6.14
N PRO A 17 -10.44 -12.41 -6.26
CA PRO A 17 -9.37 -11.74 -5.52
C PRO A 17 -9.54 -12.04 -4.04
N LYS A 18 -8.45 -12.43 -3.38
CA LYS A 18 -8.50 -12.75 -1.96
C LYS A 18 -8.46 -11.45 -1.17
N GLU A 19 -9.55 -11.10 -0.53
CA GLU A 19 -9.58 -9.93 0.34
C GLU A 19 -9.25 -10.29 1.79
N LYS A 20 -8.60 -9.36 2.51
CA LYS A 20 -8.25 -9.54 3.91
C LYS A 20 -8.22 -8.20 4.64
N GLU A 21 -8.64 -8.19 5.89
CA GLU A 21 -8.35 -7.08 6.80
C GLU A 21 -6.92 -7.22 7.31
N VAL A 22 -6.08 -6.22 7.06
CA VAL A 22 -4.65 -6.22 7.38
C VAL A 22 -4.33 -5.06 8.30
N SER A 23 -3.62 -5.33 9.39
CA SER A 23 -3.14 -4.25 10.25
C SER A 23 -2.16 -3.37 9.48
N THR A 24 -2.30 -2.05 9.62
CA THR A 24 -1.38 -1.09 8.99
C THR A 24 0.07 -1.28 9.45
N ARG A 25 0.33 -2.01 10.53
CA ARG A 25 1.68 -2.37 11.00
C ARG A 25 2.35 -3.48 10.18
N LEU A 26 1.56 -4.30 9.49
CA LEU A 26 2.06 -5.41 8.67
C LEU A 26 2.22 -5.01 7.20
N LEU A 27 1.72 -3.83 6.83
CA LEU A 27 1.88 -3.25 5.50
C LEU A 27 3.26 -2.59 5.36
N ARG A 28 3.94 -2.93 4.27
CA ARG A 28 5.27 -2.47 3.91
C ARG A 28 5.22 -1.73 2.57
N PRO A 29 5.59 -0.45 2.51
CA PRO A 29 5.82 0.25 1.25
C PRO A 29 7.03 -0.32 0.52
N THR A 30 6.97 -0.27 -0.81
CA THR A 30 8.00 -0.73 -1.75
C THR A 30 8.53 0.41 -2.62
N LEU A 31 7.81 1.55 -2.69
CA LEU A 31 8.27 2.73 -3.44
C LEU A 31 8.99 3.74 -2.54
N PRO A 32 10.13 4.31 -2.98
CA PRO A 32 10.93 5.23 -2.16
C PRO A 32 10.39 6.66 -2.13
N GLN A 33 9.37 6.96 -2.94
CA GLN A 33 8.88 8.31 -3.14
C GLN A 33 7.54 8.56 -2.46
N ILE A 34 7.44 9.67 -1.71
CA ILE A 34 6.18 10.10 -1.10
C ILE A 34 5.83 11.50 -1.59
N ASP A 35 4.78 11.61 -2.41
CA ASP A 35 4.17 12.88 -2.81
C ASP A 35 3.29 13.40 -1.66
N ILE A 36 3.80 14.38 -0.93
CA ILE A 36 3.16 14.92 0.26
C ILE A 36 1.90 15.72 -0.07
N ASP A 37 1.87 16.44 -1.18
CA ASP A 37 0.69 17.20 -1.59
C ASP A 37 -0.49 16.25 -1.82
N GLN A 38 -0.23 15.11 -2.49
CA GLN A 38 -1.25 14.09 -2.69
C GLN A 38 -1.65 13.43 -1.37
N VAL A 39 -0.71 13.06 -0.50
CA VAL A 39 -1.03 12.45 0.81
C VAL A 39 -1.94 13.37 1.61
N LEU A 40 -1.61 14.67 1.72
CA LEU A 40 -2.43 15.63 2.46
C LEU A 40 -3.82 15.78 1.82
N SER A 41 -3.90 15.84 0.50
CA SER A 41 -5.19 15.89 -0.22
C SER A 41 -6.06 14.68 0.09
N VAL A 42 -5.49 13.47 0.11
CA VAL A 42 -6.20 12.23 0.45
C VAL A 42 -6.62 12.21 1.93
N VAL A 43 -5.81 12.74 2.84
CA VAL A 43 -6.18 12.85 4.26
C VAL A 43 -7.36 13.81 4.45
N GLU A 44 -7.39 14.93 3.74
CA GLU A 44 -8.49 15.91 3.82
C GLU A 44 -9.81 15.37 3.23
N HIS A 45 -9.71 14.53 2.21
CA HIS A 45 -10.86 13.97 1.48
C HIS A 45 -10.99 12.46 1.68
N TRP A 46 -10.61 11.96 2.85
CA TRP A 46 -10.60 10.53 3.13
C TRP A 46 -12.00 9.93 2.97
N ASP A 47 -12.15 8.97 2.05
CA ASP A 47 -13.39 8.22 1.90
C ASP A 47 -13.39 7.02 2.84
N SER A 48 -14.33 7.02 3.80
CA SER A 48 -14.54 5.89 4.72
C SER A 48 -14.81 4.55 4.02
N ALA A 49 -15.27 4.56 2.76
CA ALA A 49 -15.43 3.35 1.97
C ALA A 49 -14.09 2.62 1.73
N TRP A 50 -12.97 3.35 1.62
CA TRP A 50 -11.64 2.77 1.40
C TRP A 50 -11.15 1.89 2.54
N GLU A 51 -11.76 1.99 3.72
CA GLU A 51 -11.45 1.09 4.83
C GLU A 51 -12.01 -0.32 4.60
N ASN A 52 -13.00 -0.47 3.70
CA ASN A 52 -13.78 -1.69 3.52
C ASN A 52 -13.87 -2.17 2.05
N ASP A 53 -13.53 -1.34 1.07
CA ASP A 53 -13.72 -1.63 -0.36
C ASP A 53 -12.62 -2.51 -0.98
N ALA A 54 -11.59 -2.86 -0.20
CA ALA A 54 -10.45 -3.65 -0.65
C ALA A 54 -9.65 -3.03 -1.81
N SER A 55 -9.72 -1.72 -2.01
CA SER A 55 -9.03 -1.01 -3.10
C SER A 55 -7.51 -0.93 -2.94
N ILE A 56 -6.98 -1.21 -1.75
CA ILE A 56 -5.54 -1.28 -1.50
C ILE A 56 -5.03 -2.67 -1.88
N ARG A 57 -4.08 -2.72 -2.82
CA ARG A 57 -3.52 -3.96 -3.36
C ARG A 57 -2.21 -4.30 -2.67
N ILE A 58 -2.11 -5.55 -2.24
CA ILE A 58 -0.96 -6.08 -1.51
C ILE A 58 -0.51 -7.42 -2.05
N PHE A 59 0.77 -7.72 -1.93
CA PHE A 59 1.33 -9.05 -2.13
C PHE A 59 1.66 -9.68 -0.76
N ASP A 60 1.37 -10.98 -0.60
CA ASP A 60 1.71 -11.74 0.60
C ASP A 60 3.08 -12.39 0.43
N GLU A 61 4.11 -11.78 1.03
CA GLU A 61 5.52 -12.23 0.99
C GLU A 61 5.73 -13.55 1.75
N GLY A 62 4.72 -14.00 2.52
CA GLY A 62 4.92 -14.96 3.59
C GLY A 62 5.63 -14.29 4.78
N ILE A 63 5.61 -14.93 5.95
CA ILE A 63 6.27 -14.36 7.16
C ILE A 63 5.60 -13.07 7.67
N ALA A 64 4.26 -13.01 7.57
CA ALA A 64 3.41 -12.03 8.25
C ALA A 64 3.62 -10.55 7.87
N GLN A 65 4.21 -10.26 6.72
CA GLN A 65 4.26 -8.92 6.14
C GLN A 65 3.61 -8.92 4.75
N TYR A 66 3.15 -7.74 4.35
CA TYR A 66 2.44 -7.52 3.10
C TYR A 66 3.04 -6.33 2.36
N MET A 67 3.46 -6.55 1.11
CA MET A 67 4.06 -5.52 0.27
C MET A 67 2.97 -4.73 -0.46
N LEU A 68 3.04 -3.40 -0.43
CA LEU A 68 2.17 -2.55 -1.23
C LEU A 68 2.60 -2.64 -2.70
N VAL A 69 1.63 -2.72 -3.61
CA VAL A 69 1.93 -3.10 -5.00
C VAL A 69 2.07 -1.90 -5.93
N ASP A 70 1.23 -0.88 -5.73
CA ASP A 70 1.08 0.21 -6.69
C ASP A 70 1.03 1.59 -6.01
N PRO A 71 1.26 2.69 -6.76
CA PRO A 71 1.30 4.03 -6.20
C PRO A 71 0.02 4.45 -5.46
N GLU A 72 -1.15 4.00 -5.91
CA GLU A 72 -2.43 4.34 -5.27
C GLU A 72 -2.54 3.68 -3.89
N SER A 73 -2.15 2.41 -3.79
CA SER A 73 -2.11 1.65 -2.54
C SER A 73 -1.16 2.30 -1.53
N HIS A 74 0.00 2.77 -1.99
CA HIS A 74 0.95 3.55 -1.18
C HIS A 74 0.34 4.85 -0.67
N LEU A 75 -0.30 5.61 -1.56
CA LEU A 75 -0.92 6.89 -1.22
C LEU A 75 -2.00 6.72 -0.14
N LYS A 76 -2.91 5.76 -0.33
CA LYS A 76 -3.97 5.43 0.65
C LYS A 76 -3.39 4.93 1.96
N PHE A 77 -2.34 4.10 1.91
CA PHE A 77 -1.64 3.64 3.10
C PHE A 77 -1.03 4.79 3.91
N PHE A 78 -0.29 5.72 3.28
CA PHE A 78 0.30 6.84 3.99
C PHE A 78 -0.75 7.77 4.60
N ALA A 79 -1.84 8.04 3.88
CA ALA A 79 -2.96 8.79 4.42
C ALA A 79 -3.61 8.07 5.61
N ALA A 80 -3.79 6.75 5.53
CA ALA A 80 -4.30 5.93 6.63
C ALA A 80 -3.37 5.98 7.87
N LEU A 81 -2.05 6.01 7.66
CA LEU A 81 -1.09 6.21 8.75
C LEU A 81 -1.29 7.58 9.43
N VAL A 82 -1.36 8.66 8.65
CA VAL A 82 -1.62 10.02 9.18
C VAL A 82 -2.91 10.06 10.00
N LEU A 83 -3.95 9.38 9.52
CA LEU A 83 -5.26 9.25 10.17
C LEU A 83 -5.28 8.23 11.32
N SER A 84 -4.14 7.63 11.67
CA SER A 84 -4.00 6.64 12.74
C SER A 84 -4.92 5.41 12.59
N LYS A 85 -5.18 4.98 11.35
CA LYS A 85 -6.03 3.81 11.08
C LYS A 85 -5.30 2.52 11.51
N PRO A 86 -5.95 1.63 12.29
CA PRO A 86 -5.30 0.43 12.81
C PRO A 86 -5.18 -0.70 11.78
N SER A 87 -6.11 -0.76 10.84
CA SER A 87 -6.23 -1.77 9.79
C SER A 87 -6.89 -1.19 8.54
N LEU A 88 -6.73 -1.90 7.43
CA LEU A 88 -7.35 -1.60 6.14
C LEU A 88 -7.81 -2.93 5.52
N ARG A 89 -8.95 -2.91 4.83
CA ARG A 89 -9.33 -4.00 3.93
C ARG A 89 -8.48 -3.91 2.66
N CYS A 90 -7.80 -4.99 2.31
CA CYS A 90 -6.91 -5.05 1.15
C CYS A 90 -7.27 -6.22 0.24
N THR A 91 -6.95 -6.08 -1.04
CA THR A 91 -6.95 -7.17 -2.02
C THR A 91 -5.54 -7.75 -2.13
N ILE A 92 -5.42 -9.06 -1.87
CA ILE A 92 -4.18 -9.82 -2.08
C ILE A 92 -4.08 -10.20 -3.54
N ILE A 93 -2.94 -9.87 -4.15
CA ILE A 93 -2.60 -10.25 -5.52
C ILE A 93 -1.52 -11.33 -5.52
N ASP A 94 -1.38 -12.03 -6.64
CA ASP A 94 -0.40 -13.11 -6.81
C ASP A 94 0.95 -12.61 -7.36
N GLU A 95 1.02 -11.39 -7.87
CA GLU A 95 2.23 -10.81 -8.47
C GLU A 95 3.05 -10.04 -7.41
N GLU A 96 4.31 -10.41 -7.27
CA GLU A 96 5.26 -9.76 -6.37
C GLU A 96 5.70 -8.41 -6.96
N PRO A 97 5.54 -7.29 -6.23
CA PRO A 97 6.02 -6.00 -6.70
C PRO A 97 7.53 -5.88 -6.53
N GLU A 98 8.15 -5.06 -7.37
CA GLU A 98 9.54 -4.65 -7.15
C GLU A 98 9.64 -3.80 -5.88
N ASP A 99 10.68 -4.07 -5.09
CA ASP A 99 10.93 -3.41 -3.82
C ASP A 99 12.07 -2.40 -3.94
N GLU A 100 11.81 -1.33 -4.69
CA GLU A 100 12.75 -0.24 -4.92
C GLU A 100 13.22 0.41 -3.59
N LEU A 101 12.32 0.49 -2.61
CA LEU A 101 12.60 1.09 -1.30
C LEU A 101 13.70 0.33 -0.54
N ASP A 102 13.60 -1.01 -0.44
CA ASP A 102 14.64 -1.80 0.23
C ASP A 102 15.88 -1.98 -0.65
N ASN A 103 15.67 -2.39 -1.91
CA ASN A 103 16.76 -2.81 -2.80
C ASN A 103 17.63 -1.65 -3.28
N GLU A 104 17.05 -0.47 -3.53
CA GLU A 104 17.76 0.65 -4.15
C GLU A 104 17.95 1.82 -3.18
N ALA A 105 16.89 2.21 -2.47
CA ALA A 105 16.92 3.37 -1.58
C ALA A 105 17.37 3.05 -0.15
N GLY A 106 17.58 1.76 0.17
CA GLY A 106 18.04 1.31 1.48
C GLY A 106 17.12 1.74 2.62
N ASN A 107 15.81 1.55 2.46
CA ASN A 107 14.76 1.95 3.41
C ASN A 107 14.73 3.46 3.71
N THR A 108 15.10 4.29 2.73
CA THR A 108 15.10 5.76 2.85
C THR A 108 14.07 6.35 1.91
N PHE A 109 13.17 7.18 2.45
CA PHE A 109 12.19 7.90 1.65
C PHE A 109 12.70 9.27 1.21
N THR A 110 12.37 9.64 -0.01
CA THR A 110 12.42 11.01 -0.49
C THR A 110 11.02 11.62 -0.45
N LEU A 111 10.89 12.82 0.14
CA LEU A 111 9.62 13.54 0.21
C LEU A 111 9.54 14.59 -0.89
N PHE A 112 8.46 14.57 -1.67
CA PHE A 112 8.20 15.53 -2.73
C PHE A 112 7.09 16.47 -2.29
N MET A 113 7.38 17.78 -2.32
CA MET A 113 6.44 18.85 -1.97
C MET A 113 6.54 19.96 -3.02
N ARG A 114 5.44 20.20 -3.75
CA ARG A 114 5.27 21.30 -4.70
C ARG A 114 4.87 22.58 -3.98
N HIS A 115 4.12 22.44 -2.89
CA HIS A 115 3.65 23.55 -2.09
C HIS A 115 4.12 23.42 -0.64
N SER A 116 4.39 24.56 -0.01
CA SER A 116 4.67 24.56 1.43
C SER A 116 3.37 24.25 2.18
N PRO A 117 3.34 23.19 3.01
CA PRO A 117 2.16 22.86 3.80
C PRO A 117 1.78 24.00 4.76
N ASN A 118 0.51 24.08 5.13
CA ASN A 118 0.12 24.91 6.28
C ASN A 118 0.59 24.27 7.60
N ALA A 119 0.38 24.96 8.72
CA ALA A 119 0.81 24.48 10.04
C ALA A 119 0.23 23.11 10.44
N ASP A 120 -0.99 22.78 10.00
CA ASP A 120 -1.59 21.47 10.25
C ASP A 120 -0.98 20.39 9.34
N GLY A 121 -0.79 20.70 8.06
CA GLY A 121 -0.08 19.84 7.11
C GLY A 121 1.31 19.46 7.60
N PHE A 122 2.09 20.42 8.13
CA PHE A 122 3.39 20.14 8.73
C PHE A 122 3.30 19.14 9.90
N LYS A 123 2.31 19.29 10.79
CA LYS A 123 2.11 18.35 11.90
C LYS A 123 1.79 16.93 11.40
N ARG A 124 0.95 16.81 10.38
CA ARG A 124 0.59 15.53 9.76
C ARG A 124 1.81 14.85 9.11
N ILE A 125 2.63 15.61 8.41
CA ILE A 125 3.86 15.10 7.79
C ILE A 125 4.85 14.62 8.85
N GLU A 126 5.07 15.42 9.91
CA GLU A 126 5.95 15.01 11.00
C GLU A 126 5.43 13.77 11.73
N TYR A 127 4.12 13.66 11.92
CA TYR A 127 3.51 12.45 12.48
C TYR A 127 3.75 11.21 11.58
N LEU A 128 3.58 11.35 10.27
CA LEU A 128 3.87 10.29 9.30
C LEU A 128 5.34 9.86 9.38
N LYS A 129 6.27 10.83 9.35
CA LYS A 129 7.72 10.59 9.45
C LYS A 129 8.08 9.84 10.72
N GLN A 130 7.59 10.30 11.88
CA GLN A 130 7.83 9.64 13.16
C GLN A 130 7.27 8.21 13.19
N THR A 131 6.09 8.00 12.59
CA THR A 131 5.46 6.67 12.51
C THR A 131 6.29 5.71 11.66
N LEU A 132 6.81 6.17 10.53
CA LEU A 132 7.68 5.39 9.65
C LEU A 132 9.07 5.17 10.26
N GLN A 133 9.66 6.16 10.91
CA GLN A 133 10.94 6.02 11.62
C GLN A 133 10.90 4.97 12.72
N LYS A 134 9.80 4.90 13.47
CA LYS A 134 9.58 3.83 14.48
C LYS A 134 9.53 2.42 13.86
N ARG A 135 9.29 2.32 12.55
CA ARG A 135 9.28 1.08 11.78
C ARG A 135 10.61 0.79 11.08
N GLY A 136 11.63 1.62 11.28
CA GLY A 136 12.98 1.44 10.73
C GLY A 136 13.27 2.25 9.46
N TYR A 137 12.32 3.05 8.97
CA TYR A 137 12.54 3.87 7.78
C TYR A 137 13.32 5.15 8.06
N ARG A 138 14.04 5.63 7.04
CA ARG A 138 14.79 6.89 7.05
C ARG A 138 14.17 7.88 6.07
N PHE A 139 14.59 9.13 6.15
CA PHE A 139 14.17 10.20 5.25
C PHE A 139 15.40 10.97 4.82
N ASP A 140 15.54 11.22 3.53
CA ASP A 140 16.56 12.12 3.01
C ASP A 140 16.25 13.57 3.44
N HIS A 141 17.33 14.32 3.66
CA HIS A 141 17.30 15.71 4.13
C HIS A 141 17.12 16.71 2.99
#